data_AF-A0A958MY16-F1
#
_entry.id   AF-A0A958MY16-F1
#
_cell.length_a   1.000
_cell.length_b   1.000
_cell.length_c   1.000
_cell.angle_alpha   90.00
_cell.angle_beta   90.00
_cell.angle_gamma   90.00
#
_symmetry.space_group_name_H-M   'P 1'
#
loop_
_entity.id
_entity.type
_entity.pdbx_description
1 polymer ?
#
loop_
_entity_poly.entity_id
_entity_poly.type
_entity_poly.pdbx_seq_one_letter_code
_entity_poly.pdbx_strand_id
1 'polypeptide(L)'
;MEPGEARLVKDLVESCLRHLKKIDIHRVDGASLRKNYLFVDEIPERAEIIDCQEPHMTRAWQWPGSIDRDWESLMSGQPDLDKTKIYVVYCTYGTKAPLAAEVLQLQGYEVYALRGSLNQVQQIAGQTLTH
;
A
#
# COMPACT_ATOMS: atom_id res chain seq x y z
N MET A 1 -27.30 -22.87 30.60
CA MET A 1 -26.00 -22.19 30.50
C MET A 1 -25.46 -22.11 31.91
N GLU A 2 -24.39 -22.85 32.18
CA GLU A 2 -23.80 -22.90 33.52
C GLU A 2 -23.23 -21.52 33.92
N PRO A 3 -23.26 -21.12 35.19
CA PRO A 3 -22.80 -19.79 35.63
C PRO A 3 -21.34 -19.48 35.23
N GLY A 4 -20.51 -20.51 35.06
CA GLY A 4 -19.13 -20.39 34.57
C GLY A 4 -19.01 -20.05 33.08
N GLU A 5 -19.91 -20.56 32.24
CA GLU A 5 -19.93 -20.29 30.79
C GLU A 5 -20.30 -18.83 30.49
N ALA A 6 -21.31 -18.32 31.18
CA ALA A 6 -21.78 -16.95 31.00
C ALA A 6 -20.69 -15.92 31.37
N ARG A 7 -19.89 -16.22 32.39
CA ARG A 7 -18.78 -15.37 32.82
C ARG A 7 -17.63 -15.39 31.81
N LEU A 8 -17.29 -16.55 31.28
CA LEU A 8 -16.24 -16.70 30.26
C LEU A 8 -16.58 -15.91 28.98
N VAL A 9 -17.83 -15.99 28.52
CA VAL A 9 -18.30 -15.22 27.35
C VAL A 9 -18.22 -13.72 27.60
N LYS A 10 -18.63 -13.27 28.79
CA LYS A 10 -18.54 -11.86 29.17
C LYS A 10 -17.10 -11.35 29.17
N ASP A 11 -16.19 -12.09 29.79
CA ASP A 11 -14.79 -11.71 29.89
C ASP A 11 -14.11 -11.66 28.49
N LEU A 12 -14.50 -12.58 27.59
CA LEU A 12 -14.04 -12.61 26.21
C LEU A 12 -14.54 -11.40 25.42
N VAL A 13 -15.83 -11.08 25.50
CA VAL A 13 -16.43 -9.91 24.85
C VAL A 13 -15.80 -8.61 25.35
N GLU A 14 -15.59 -8.48 26.66
CA GLU A 14 -14.91 -7.32 27.24
C GLU A 14 -13.46 -7.21 26.75
N SER A 15 -12.77 -8.33 26.55
CA SER A 15 -11.40 -8.32 26.00
C SER A 15 -11.33 -7.87 24.54
N CYS A 16 -12.29 -8.29 23.71
CA CYS A 16 -12.40 -7.82 22.33
C CYS A 16 -12.72 -6.33 22.28
N LEU A 17 -13.61 -5.85 23.16
CA LEU A 17 -13.99 -4.43 23.23
C LEU A 17 -12.81 -3.52 23.63
N ARG A 18 -11.87 -4.00 24.46
CA ARG A 18 -10.66 -3.24 24.83
C ARG A 18 -9.76 -2.88 23.64
N HIS A 19 -9.85 -3.62 22.54
CA HIS A 19 -9.06 -3.40 21.33
C HIS A 19 -9.89 -2.77 20.19
N LEU A 20 -11.15 -2.40 20.46
CA LEU A 20 -12.04 -1.87 19.45
C LEU A 20 -11.72 -0.40 19.15
N LYS A 21 -11.26 -0.13 17.93
CA LYS A 21 -11.07 1.24 17.43
C LYS A 21 -12.41 1.82 16.98
N LYS A 22 -12.95 2.79 17.73
CA LYS A 22 -14.19 3.50 17.35
C LYS A 22 -13.86 4.63 16.37
N ILE A 23 -14.45 4.57 15.18
CA ILE A 23 -14.27 5.58 14.13
C ILE A 23 -15.61 6.30 13.91
N ASP A 24 -15.59 7.63 13.99
CA ASP A 24 -16.76 8.48 13.73
C ASP A 24 -16.82 8.84 12.24
N ILE A 25 -17.62 8.10 11.49
CA ILE A 25 -17.72 8.20 10.02
C ILE A 25 -18.08 9.62 9.54
N HIS A 26 -18.79 10.42 10.36
CA HIS A 26 -19.21 11.77 10.00
C HIS A 26 -18.15 12.84 10.28
N ARG A 27 -17.14 12.52 11.09
CA ARG A 27 -16.01 13.41 11.41
C ARG A 27 -14.71 13.00 10.74
N VAL A 28 -14.74 11.91 9.98
CA VAL A 28 -13.62 11.43 9.20
C VAL A 28 -13.64 12.18 7.87
N ASP A 29 -12.70 13.08 7.67
CA ASP A 29 -12.51 13.70 6.37
C ASP A 29 -11.88 12.69 5.39
N GLY A 30 -12.04 12.92 4.07
CA GLY A 30 -11.44 12.06 3.04
C GLY A 30 -9.91 11.93 3.19
N ALA A 31 -9.28 12.92 3.84
CA ALA A 31 -7.87 12.89 4.19
C ALA A 31 -7.54 11.84 5.28
N SER A 32 -8.39 11.66 6.27
CA SER A 32 -8.21 10.72 7.38
C SER A 32 -8.50 9.27 7.01
N LEU A 33 -9.30 9.02 5.95
CA LEU A 33 -9.51 7.67 5.39
C LEU A 33 -8.45 7.24 4.39
N ARG A 34 -7.88 8.17 3.63
CA ARG A 34 -7.05 7.85 2.46
C ARG A 34 -5.57 8.23 2.60
N LYS A 35 -5.21 9.27 3.37
CA LYS A 35 -3.83 9.79 3.32
C LYS A 35 -2.78 8.92 3.98
N ASN A 36 -3.14 8.15 5.02
CA ASN A 36 -2.18 7.29 5.71
C ASN A 36 -2.08 5.87 5.13
N TYR A 37 -2.95 5.51 4.17
CA TYR A 37 -2.94 4.19 3.53
C TYR A 37 -2.57 4.25 2.04
N LEU A 38 -2.42 5.43 1.44
CA LEU A 38 -2.04 5.52 0.02
C LEU A 38 -0.55 5.68 -0.20
N PHE A 39 0.13 6.43 0.68
CA PHE A 39 1.55 6.74 0.51
C PHE A 39 2.41 6.03 1.56
N VAL A 40 3.60 5.61 1.15
CA VAL A 40 4.67 5.15 2.04
C VAL A 40 5.93 5.97 1.80
N ASP A 41 6.64 6.26 2.89
CA ASP A 41 7.94 6.94 2.87
C ASP A 41 9.12 5.94 2.94
N GLU A 42 8.83 4.69 3.30
CA GLU A 42 9.76 3.56 3.41
C GLU A 42 9.13 2.31 2.78
N ILE A 43 9.95 1.36 2.32
CA ILE A 43 9.45 0.11 1.73
C ILE A 43 9.03 -0.85 2.85
N PRO A 44 7.76 -1.30 2.91
CA PRO A 44 7.34 -2.30 3.87
C PRO A 44 8.11 -3.61 3.70
N GLU A 45 8.33 -4.34 4.79
CA GLU A 45 8.93 -5.68 4.70
C GLU A 45 8.11 -6.57 3.76
N ARG A 46 8.82 -7.27 2.85
CA ARG A 46 8.25 -8.19 1.85
C ARG A 46 7.41 -7.51 0.75
N ALA A 47 7.41 -6.19 0.65
CA ALA A 47 6.76 -5.52 -0.46
C ALA A 47 7.51 -5.76 -1.78
N GLU A 48 6.76 -6.02 -2.84
CA GLU A 48 7.29 -6.05 -4.20
C GLU A 48 7.15 -4.66 -4.84
N ILE A 49 8.16 -4.25 -5.62
CA ILE A 49 8.19 -2.92 -6.22
C ILE A 49 7.60 -2.97 -7.63
N ILE A 50 6.72 -2.03 -7.96
CA ILE A 50 6.15 -1.84 -9.30
C ILE A 50 6.74 -0.57 -9.90
N ASP A 51 7.36 -0.71 -11.07
CA ASP A 51 7.77 0.41 -11.90
C ASP A 51 6.65 0.75 -12.90
N CYS A 52 6.13 1.97 -12.84
CA CYS A 52 5.18 2.49 -13.84
C CYS A 52 5.71 3.70 -14.62
N GLN A 53 7.03 3.82 -14.70
CA GLN A 53 7.70 4.78 -15.59
C GLN A 53 7.34 4.50 -17.05
N GLU A 54 7.42 5.54 -17.88
CA GLU A 54 7.25 5.34 -19.31
C GLU A 54 8.43 4.51 -19.86
N PRO A 55 8.21 3.63 -20.86
CA PRO A 55 9.24 2.69 -21.32
C PRO A 55 10.57 3.35 -21.72
N HIS A 56 10.52 4.60 -22.18
CA HIS A 56 11.72 5.34 -22.55
C HIS A 56 12.55 5.81 -21.34
N MET A 57 11.94 5.98 -20.17
CA MET A 57 12.56 6.41 -18.91
C MET A 57 13.16 5.25 -18.12
N THR A 58 12.58 4.05 -18.19
CA THR A 58 13.08 2.83 -17.51
C THR A 58 14.53 2.50 -17.89
N ARG A 59 14.98 2.94 -19.07
CA ARG A 59 16.37 2.78 -19.55
C ARG A 59 17.41 3.58 -18.76
N ALA A 60 17.00 4.64 -18.05
CA ALA A 60 17.91 5.47 -17.27
C ALA A 60 18.21 4.83 -15.91
N TRP A 61 17.17 4.37 -15.22
CA TRP A 61 17.28 3.64 -13.96
C TRP A 61 15.95 2.98 -13.61
N GLN A 62 16.04 1.80 -13.03
CA GLN A 62 14.92 1.02 -12.50
C GLN A 62 15.33 0.44 -11.15
N TRP A 63 14.38 0.34 -10.22
CA TRP A 63 14.57 -0.36 -8.97
C TRP A 63 14.93 -1.85 -9.23
N PRO A 64 16.07 -2.36 -8.75
CA PRO A 64 16.48 -3.74 -8.99
C PRO A 64 15.42 -4.77 -8.59
N GLY A 65 15.00 -5.59 -9.55
CA GLY A 65 13.98 -6.62 -9.33
C GLY A 65 12.54 -6.10 -9.28
N SER A 66 12.28 -4.84 -9.64
CA SER A 66 10.90 -4.36 -9.75
C SER A 66 10.16 -5.03 -10.91
N ILE A 67 8.85 -5.12 -10.74
CA ILE A 67 7.90 -5.58 -11.73
C ILE A 67 7.58 -4.41 -12.65
N ASP A 68 7.84 -4.57 -13.94
CA ASP A 68 7.46 -3.61 -14.96
C ASP A 68 5.95 -3.73 -15.26
N ARG A 69 5.21 -2.63 -15.12
CA ARG A 69 3.80 -2.52 -15.50
C ARG A 69 3.55 -1.20 -16.19
N ASP A 70 3.06 -1.27 -17.42
CA ASP A 70 2.62 -0.09 -18.15
C ASP A 70 1.41 0.59 -17.48
N TRP A 71 1.24 1.86 -17.81
CA TRP A 71 0.23 2.71 -17.20
C TRP A 71 -1.18 2.22 -17.50
N GLU A 72 -1.43 1.78 -18.73
CA GLU A 72 -2.72 1.29 -19.19
C GLU A 72 -3.16 0.04 -18.41
N SER A 73 -2.24 -0.89 -18.17
CA SER A 73 -2.45 -2.09 -17.37
C SER A 73 -2.86 -1.75 -15.94
N LEU A 74 -2.13 -0.85 -15.27
CA LEU A 74 -2.45 -0.42 -13.91
C LEU A 74 -3.82 0.28 -13.85
N MET A 75 -4.11 1.12 -14.83
CA MET A 75 -5.37 1.87 -14.89
C MET A 75 -6.58 1.00 -15.23
N SER A 76 -6.39 -0.15 -15.88
CA SER A 76 -7.45 -1.14 -16.11
C SER A 76 -7.90 -1.85 -14.83
N GLY A 77 -7.09 -1.78 -13.76
CA GLY A 77 -7.35 -2.48 -12.51
C GLY A 77 -7.04 -3.98 -12.55
N GLN A 78 -6.49 -4.50 -13.65
CA GLN A 78 -6.15 -5.91 -13.84
C GLN A 78 -4.66 -6.08 -14.22
N PRO A 79 -3.73 -5.72 -13.33
CA PRO A 79 -2.30 -5.75 -13.63
C PRO A 79 -1.67 -7.15 -13.61
N ASP A 80 -2.47 -8.22 -13.51
CA ASP A 80 -1.99 -9.61 -13.32
C ASP A 80 -0.97 -9.70 -12.17
N LEU A 81 -1.46 -9.43 -10.95
CA LEU A 81 -0.70 -9.43 -9.69
C LEU A 81 -1.36 -10.36 -8.68
N ASP A 82 -0.58 -10.85 -7.73
CA ASP A 82 -1.06 -11.71 -6.65
C ASP A 82 -1.65 -10.85 -5.53
N LYS A 83 -2.97 -10.96 -5.31
CA LYS A 83 -3.69 -10.18 -4.27
C LYS A 83 -3.25 -10.50 -2.83
N THR A 84 -2.47 -11.56 -2.61
CA THR A 84 -1.96 -11.91 -1.27
C THR A 84 -0.67 -11.17 -0.90
N LYS A 85 -0.11 -10.38 -1.83
CA LYS A 85 1.16 -9.67 -1.65
C LYS A 85 0.96 -8.17 -1.46
N ILE A 86 1.97 -7.56 -0.84
CA ILE A 86 2.09 -6.11 -0.67
C ILE A 86 2.90 -5.55 -1.83
N TYR A 87 2.43 -4.47 -2.42
CA TYR A 87 3.11 -3.78 -3.51
C TYR A 87 3.40 -2.33 -3.19
N VAL A 88 4.50 -1.81 -3.72
CA VAL A 88 4.82 -0.39 -3.71
C VAL A 88 5.08 0.07 -5.14
N VAL A 89 4.29 1.01 -5.63
CA VAL A 89 4.44 1.59 -6.97
C VAL A 89 5.20 2.91 -6.92
N TYR A 90 6.11 3.12 -7.87
CA TYR A 90 6.76 4.40 -8.10
C TYR A 90 6.71 4.80 -9.57
N CYS A 91 6.90 6.10 -9.83
CA CYS A 91 7.02 6.64 -11.18
C CYS A 91 8.09 7.74 -11.19
N THR A 92 8.38 8.29 -12.37
CA THR A 92 9.45 9.29 -12.55
C THR A 92 9.26 10.55 -11.69
N TYR A 93 8.03 11.08 -11.64
CA TYR A 93 7.74 12.37 -11.00
C TYR A 93 6.88 12.27 -9.74
N GLY A 94 6.53 11.07 -9.29
CA GLY A 94 5.64 10.84 -8.14
C GLY A 94 4.16 11.17 -8.37
N THR A 95 3.77 11.56 -9.59
CA THR A 95 2.39 12.02 -9.89
C THR A 95 1.44 10.90 -10.31
N LYS A 96 1.95 9.88 -11.02
CA LYS A 96 1.17 8.74 -11.52
C LYS A 96 0.98 7.65 -10.45
N ALA A 97 2.01 7.39 -9.65
CA ALA A 97 2.02 6.34 -8.63
C ALA A 97 0.82 6.37 -7.66
N PRO A 98 0.39 7.53 -7.11
CA PRO A 98 -0.76 7.58 -6.20
C PRO A 98 -2.07 7.17 -6.85
N LEU A 99 -2.26 7.55 -8.12
CA LEU A 99 -3.47 7.20 -8.86
C LEU A 99 -3.50 5.70 -9.19
N ALA A 100 -2.36 5.11 -9.60
CA ALA A 100 -2.27 3.66 -9.79
C ALA A 100 -2.55 2.89 -8.49
N ALA A 101 -1.95 3.31 -7.37
CA ALA A 101 -2.20 2.69 -6.07
C ALA A 101 -3.69 2.77 -5.68
N GLU A 102 -4.34 3.92 -5.87
CA GLU A 102 -5.76 4.08 -5.57
C GLU A 102 -6.64 3.14 -6.42
N VAL A 103 -6.39 3.06 -7.73
CA VAL A 103 -7.14 2.18 -8.64
C VAL A 103 -7.01 0.73 -8.22
N LEU A 104 -5.80 0.27 -7.90
CA LEU A 104 -5.56 -1.11 -7.51
C LEU A 104 -6.13 -1.42 -6.12
N GLN A 105 -6.04 -0.50 -5.16
CA GLN A 105 -6.69 -0.65 -3.86
C GLN A 105 -8.20 -0.83 -4.01
N LEU A 106 -8.85 -0.08 -4.90
CA LEU A 106 -10.29 -0.24 -5.20
C LEU A 106 -10.63 -1.62 -5.80
N GLN A 107 -9.66 -2.30 -6.41
CA GLN A 107 -9.80 -3.68 -6.93
C GLN A 107 -9.39 -4.75 -5.90
N GLY A 108 -9.03 -4.35 -4.67
CA GLY A 108 -8.69 -5.24 -3.57
C GLY A 108 -7.23 -5.70 -3.55
N TYR A 109 -6.31 -4.96 -4.17
CA TYR A 109 -4.87 -5.17 -4.01
C TYR A 109 -4.33 -4.34 -2.83
N GLU A 110 -3.34 -4.86 -2.12
CA GLU A 110 -2.60 -4.10 -1.12
C GLU A 110 -1.41 -3.39 -1.79
N VAL A 111 -1.65 -2.19 -2.33
CA VAL A 111 -0.66 -1.43 -3.11
C VAL A 111 -0.53 -0.01 -2.55
N TYR A 112 0.70 0.47 -2.38
CA TYR A 112 1.01 1.82 -1.89
C TYR A 112 1.83 2.60 -2.92
N ALA A 113 1.72 3.93 -2.93
CA ALA A 113 2.58 4.80 -3.71
C ALA A 113 3.80 5.22 -2.90
N LEU A 114 5.00 4.99 -3.45
CA LEU A 114 6.22 5.51 -2.87
C LEU A 114 6.24 7.03 -3.00
N ARG A 115 6.44 7.73 -1.88
CA ARG A 115 6.45 9.20 -1.89
C ARG A 115 7.70 9.70 -2.60
N GLY A 116 7.48 10.53 -3.61
CA GLY A 116 8.52 11.36 -4.20
C GLY A 116 8.79 11.12 -5.67
N SER A 117 9.77 11.85 -6.18
CA SER A 117 10.32 11.70 -7.53
C SER A 117 11.35 10.57 -7.60
N LEU A 118 11.76 10.19 -8.81
CA LEU A 118 12.76 9.13 -9.04
C LEU A 118 14.05 9.32 -8.23
N ASN A 119 14.49 10.57 -8.03
CA ASN A 119 15.67 10.86 -7.22
C ASN A 119 15.50 10.41 -5.76
N GLN A 120 14.31 10.59 -5.19
CA GLN A 120 14.00 10.13 -3.83
C GLN A 120 13.86 8.62 -3.79
N VAL A 121 13.25 8.02 -4.81
CA VAL A 121 13.18 6.55 -4.97
C VAL A 121 14.58 5.94 -4.99
N GLN A 122 15.52 6.53 -5.73
CA GLN A 122 16.91 6.08 -5.80
C GLN A 122 17.64 6.18 -4.45
N GLN A 123 17.38 7.25 -3.68
CA GLN A 123 17.94 7.41 -2.33
C GLN A 123 17.45 6.30 -1.40
N ILE A 124 16.14 6.00 -1.43
CA ILE A 124 15.53 4.92 -0.65
C ILE A 124 16.09 3.57 -1.09
N ALA A 125 16.20 3.30 -2.40
CA ALA A 125 16.80 2.07 -2.93
C ALA A 125 18.24 1.85 -2.43
N GLY A 126 19.04 2.92 -2.40
CA GLY A 126 20.41 2.86 -1.88
C GLY A 126 20.48 2.53 -0.38
N GLN A 127 19.46 2.88 0.41
CA GLN A 127 19.38 2.54 1.83
C GLN A 127 18.88 1.11 2.04
N THR A 128 17.87 0.70 1.26
CA THR A 128 17.22 -0.62 1.40
C THR A 128 18.09 -1.77 0.87
N LEU A 129 18.87 -1.57 -0.20
CA LEU A 129 19.64 -2.63 -0.87
C LEU A 129 21.06 -2.81 -0.33
N THR A 130 21.49 -1.98 0.61
CA THR A 130 22.84 -2.03 1.21
C THR A 130 22.86 -2.84 2.53
N HIS A 131 21.71 -3.40 2.92
CA HIS A 131 21.52 -4.26 4.09
C HIS A 131 21.02 -5.64 3.66
#